data_AF-A0A2S2GFX9-F1
#
_entry.id   AF-A0A2S2GFX9-F1
#
_cell.length_a   1.000
_cell.length_b   1.000
_cell.length_c   1.000
_cell.angle_alpha   90.00
_cell.angle_beta   90.00
_cell.angle_gamma   90.00
#
_symmetry.space_group_name_H-M   'P 1'
#
loop_
_entity.id
_entity.type
_entity.pdbx_description
1 polymer ?
#
loop_
_entity_poly.entity_id
_entity_poly.type
_entity_poly.pdbx_seq_one_letter_code
_entity_poly.pdbx_strand_id
1 'polypeptide(L)'
;MRSHADALSSLLVPYGDDLGDEVDWAEAEAAYGVEFPSDYKEFVRRFGQGTVEGKICVMLPVATAEPATRRVAYLSDLVRAPSTYGREVRFGSHAYGSDHMLVWGETDSADVLAWVVLGPDPATWPVAVWVRGDAAWVVHPCGTAEFLGKLLRGEFPECPISDTSLVGIPSPRFLHDREEERLAEHGVHPWDED
;
A
#
# COMPACT_ATOMS: atom_id res chain seq x y z
N MET A 1 -16.20 -18.53 -2.19
CA MET A 1 -15.95 -17.07 -2.24
C MET A 1 -14.58 -16.89 -2.87
N ARG A 2 -14.46 -15.98 -3.85
CA ARG A 2 -13.16 -15.59 -4.41
C ARG A 2 -12.42 -14.74 -3.36
N SER A 3 -11.11 -14.94 -3.16
CA SER A 3 -10.35 -14.10 -2.21
C SER A 3 -10.28 -12.65 -2.69
N HIS A 4 -10.05 -11.68 -1.80
CA HIS A 4 -9.90 -10.27 -2.21
C HIS A 4 -8.70 -10.06 -3.14
N ALA A 5 -7.60 -10.79 -2.92
CA ALA A 5 -6.45 -10.80 -3.81
C ALA A 5 -6.80 -11.32 -5.21
N ASP A 6 -7.61 -12.38 -5.33
CA ASP A 6 -8.09 -12.87 -6.63
C ASP A 6 -9.02 -11.87 -7.34
N ALA A 7 -9.89 -11.20 -6.58
CA ALA A 7 -10.80 -10.20 -7.11
C ALA A 7 -10.06 -8.94 -7.62
N LEU A 8 -9.03 -8.50 -6.90
CA LEU A 8 -8.12 -7.44 -7.32
C LEU A 8 -7.28 -7.88 -8.53
N SER A 9 -6.78 -9.12 -8.52
CA SER A 9 -5.97 -9.65 -9.64
C SER A 9 -6.73 -9.67 -10.96
N SER A 10 -8.05 -9.88 -10.91
CA SER A 10 -8.90 -9.86 -12.10
C SER A 10 -9.25 -8.46 -12.57
N LEU A 11 -8.92 -7.42 -11.80
CA LEU A 11 -9.20 -6.03 -12.10
C LEU A 11 -7.98 -5.33 -12.70
N LEU A 12 -6.79 -5.63 -12.19
CA LEU A 12 -5.54 -5.02 -12.66
C LEU A 12 -5.10 -5.58 -14.01
N VAL A 13 -4.65 -4.68 -14.88
CA VAL A 13 -4.01 -4.99 -16.17
C VAL A 13 -2.51 -4.80 -16.02
N PRO A 14 -1.71 -5.87 -16.05
CA PRO A 14 -0.26 -5.75 -16.05
C PRO A 14 0.26 -4.93 -17.22
N TYR A 15 1.20 -4.04 -16.94
CA TYR A 15 2.03 -3.38 -17.93
C TYR A 15 3.32 -4.20 -18.09
N GLY A 16 3.32 -5.09 -19.08
CA GLY A 16 4.42 -6.04 -19.30
C GLY A 16 4.20 -7.40 -18.64
N ASP A 17 5.20 -8.29 -18.82
CA ASP A 17 5.13 -9.70 -18.40
C ASP A 17 5.95 -10.02 -17.13
N ASP A 18 6.85 -9.11 -16.70
CA ASP A 18 7.65 -9.28 -15.47
C ASP A 18 6.87 -8.74 -14.27
N LEU A 19 6.24 -9.65 -13.53
CA LEU A 19 5.45 -9.36 -12.34
C LEU A 19 5.85 -10.27 -11.18
N GLY A 20 5.49 -9.82 -9.98
CA GLY A 20 5.63 -10.59 -8.76
C GLY A 20 7.02 -10.51 -8.17
N ASP A 21 7.07 -10.67 -6.86
CA ASP A 21 8.30 -10.74 -6.09
C ASP A 21 8.31 -11.95 -5.17
N GLU A 22 9.49 -12.56 -5.05
CA GLU A 22 9.78 -13.55 -4.02
C GLU A 22 10.34 -12.85 -2.79
N VAL A 23 9.58 -12.91 -1.69
CA VAL A 23 9.99 -12.37 -0.39
C VAL A 23 10.24 -13.55 0.55
N ASP A 24 11.38 -13.55 1.24
CA ASP A 24 11.58 -14.40 2.41
C ASP A 24 10.73 -13.85 3.56
N TRP A 25 9.51 -14.36 3.66
CA TRP A 25 8.56 -13.93 4.67
C TRP A 25 9.06 -14.21 6.09
N ALA A 26 9.82 -15.28 6.31
CA ALA A 26 10.33 -15.58 7.65
C ALA A 26 11.36 -14.55 8.10
N GLU A 27 12.26 -14.14 7.20
CA GLU A 27 13.22 -13.06 7.45
C GLU A 27 12.50 -11.71 7.66
N ALA A 28 11.55 -11.37 6.80
CA ALA A 28 10.77 -10.14 6.94
C ALA A 28 10.01 -10.13 8.29
N GLU A 29 9.27 -11.17 8.62
CA GLU A 29 8.49 -11.22 9.87
C GLU A 29 9.40 -11.15 11.11
N ALA A 30 10.59 -11.75 11.05
CA ALA A 30 11.59 -11.61 12.11
C ALA A 30 12.14 -10.18 12.23
N ALA A 31 12.40 -9.51 11.10
CA ALA A 31 12.93 -8.14 11.08
C ALA A 31 11.90 -7.10 11.54
N TYR A 32 10.64 -7.26 11.16
CA TYR A 32 9.55 -6.35 11.51
C TYR A 32 8.89 -6.70 12.86
N GLY A 33 9.11 -7.91 13.38
CA GLY A 33 8.56 -8.37 14.65
C GLY A 33 7.07 -8.70 14.61
N VAL A 34 6.49 -8.81 13.41
CA VAL A 34 5.06 -9.07 13.18
C VAL A 34 4.86 -9.90 11.90
N GLU A 35 3.74 -10.62 11.81
CA GLU A 35 3.31 -11.28 10.57
C GLU A 35 2.67 -10.28 9.59
N PHE A 36 2.59 -10.62 8.30
CA PHE A 36 1.94 -9.76 7.29
C PHE A 36 0.57 -10.29 6.83
N PRO A 37 -0.38 -9.40 6.46
CA PRO A 37 -1.68 -9.82 5.95
C PRO A 37 -1.57 -10.74 4.73
N SER A 38 -2.33 -11.84 4.74
CA SER A 38 -2.26 -12.86 3.69
C SER A 38 -2.64 -12.32 2.29
N ASP A 39 -3.55 -11.34 2.22
CA ASP A 39 -3.97 -10.72 0.97
C ASP A 39 -2.89 -9.81 0.38
N TYR A 40 -2.09 -9.17 1.23
CA TYR A 40 -0.88 -8.45 0.83
C TYR A 40 0.22 -9.41 0.36
N LYS A 41 0.48 -10.52 1.08
CA LYS A 41 1.44 -11.55 0.63
C LYS A 41 1.07 -12.08 -0.76
N GLU A 42 -0.22 -12.33 -1.00
CA GLU A 42 -0.73 -12.74 -2.31
C GLU A 42 -0.62 -11.63 -3.36
N PHE A 43 -0.81 -10.36 -3.01
CA PHE A 43 -0.55 -9.24 -3.90
C PHE A 43 0.92 -9.21 -4.33
N VAL A 44 1.86 -9.27 -3.38
CA VAL A 44 3.31 -9.28 -3.64
C VAL A 44 3.71 -10.45 -4.53
N ARG A 45 3.19 -11.66 -4.25
CA ARG A 45 3.48 -12.85 -5.06
C ARG A 45 3.03 -12.71 -6.52
N ARG A 46 1.96 -11.97 -6.80
CA ARG A 46 1.35 -11.86 -8.14
C ARG A 46 1.80 -10.64 -8.91
N PHE A 47 1.92 -9.53 -8.20
CA PHE A 47 2.17 -8.21 -8.76
C PHE A 47 3.53 -7.69 -8.37
N GLY A 48 3.97 -7.87 -7.13
CA GLY A 48 5.26 -7.38 -6.64
C GLY A 48 5.23 -5.92 -6.20
N GLN A 49 6.40 -5.32 -6.07
CA GLN A 49 6.59 -3.88 -5.90
C GLN A 49 6.19 -3.16 -7.18
N GLY A 50 5.50 -2.03 -7.05
CA GLY A 50 5.19 -1.22 -8.21
C GLY A 50 4.08 -0.22 -7.99
N THR A 51 3.52 0.24 -9.09
CA THR A 51 2.55 1.32 -9.12
C THR A 51 1.24 0.91 -9.79
N VAL A 52 0.11 1.31 -9.18
CA VAL A 52 -1.21 1.26 -9.82
C VAL A 52 -1.47 2.63 -10.46
N GLU A 53 -1.62 2.65 -11.79
CA GLU A 53 -1.80 3.87 -12.61
C GLU A 53 -0.76 4.98 -12.35
N GLY A 54 0.44 4.64 -11.86
CA GLY A 54 1.43 5.62 -11.43
C GLY A 54 1.02 6.46 -10.20
N LYS A 55 -0.13 6.16 -9.60
CA LYS A 55 -0.74 6.95 -8.50
C LYS A 55 -0.53 6.34 -7.13
N ILE A 56 -0.58 5.02 -7.01
CA ILE A 56 -0.37 4.31 -5.74
C ILE A 56 0.86 3.44 -5.88
N CYS A 57 1.88 3.68 -5.06
CA CYS A 57 3.02 2.79 -4.92
C CYS A 57 2.75 1.79 -3.80
N VAL A 58 2.95 0.49 -4.09
CA VAL A 58 2.95 -0.59 -3.10
C VAL A 58 4.38 -1.08 -2.90
N MET A 59 4.83 -1.11 -1.66
CA MET A 59 6.23 -1.39 -1.30
C MET A 59 6.39 -2.81 -0.75
N LEU A 60 7.60 -3.37 -0.80
CA LEU A 60 7.96 -4.66 -0.18
C LEU A 60 8.49 -4.50 1.26
N PRO A 61 8.37 -5.54 2.12
CA PRO A 61 8.96 -5.52 3.45
C PRO A 61 10.41 -6.02 3.41
N VAL A 62 11.30 -5.20 2.87
CA VAL A 62 12.73 -5.55 2.76
C VAL A 62 13.42 -5.46 4.13
N ALA A 63 14.06 -6.54 4.55
CA ALA A 63 14.90 -6.60 5.74
C ALA A 63 16.26 -5.89 5.48
N THR A 64 16.24 -4.57 5.36
CA THR A 64 17.45 -3.76 5.16
C THR A 64 17.54 -2.60 6.14
N ALA A 65 18.77 -2.24 6.52
CA ALA A 65 19.07 -1.07 7.34
C ALA A 65 19.33 0.20 6.49
N GLU A 66 19.35 0.08 5.16
CA GLU A 66 19.63 1.19 4.26
C GLU A 66 18.48 2.22 4.28
N PRO A 67 18.71 3.46 4.76
CA PRO A 67 17.63 4.43 4.95
C PRO A 67 17.00 4.95 3.66
N ALA A 68 17.70 4.83 2.53
CA ALA A 68 17.24 5.29 1.22
C ALA A 68 16.33 4.28 0.51
N THR A 69 16.26 3.03 1.00
CA THR A 69 15.40 2.02 0.39
C THR A 69 13.94 2.33 0.71
N ARG A 70 13.16 2.58 -0.34
CA ARG A 70 11.70 2.68 -0.26
C ARG A 70 11.13 1.29 0.04
N ARG A 71 10.52 1.13 1.21
CA ARG A 71 10.07 -0.18 1.73
C ARG A 71 8.94 0.01 2.74
N VAL A 72 8.28 -1.09 3.10
CA VAL A 72 7.40 -1.12 4.26
C VAL A 72 8.19 -0.62 5.49
N ALA A 73 7.62 0.27 6.29
CA ALA A 73 8.30 0.81 7.47
C ALA A 73 7.30 1.24 8.54
N TYR A 74 7.72 1.17 9.81
CA TYR A 74 6.94 1.77 10.88
C TYR A 74 6.92 3.29 10.72
N LEU A 75 5.75 3.91 10.94
CA LEU A 75 5.62 5.36 10.84
C LEU A 75 6.53 6.09 11.84
N SER A 76 6.80 5.49 13.00
CA SER A 76 7.76 5.99 13.98
C SER A 76 9.18 6.14 13.42
N ASP A 77 9.57 5.31 12.46
CA ASP A 77 10.91 5.35 11.86
C ASP A 77 11.01 6.43 10.79
N LEU A 78 9.89 6.73 10.13
CA LEU A 78 9.77 7.76 9.09
C LEU A 78 9.65 9.17 9.69
N VAL A 79 9.10 9.29 10.90
CA VAL A 79 8.78 10.58 11.54
C VAL A 79 9.69 10.85 12.73
N ARG A 80 10.67 11.74 12.57
CA ARG A 80 11.65 12.10 13.63
C ARG A 80 11.27 13.30 14.51
N ALA A 81 10.18 14.01 14.20
CA ALA A 81 9.74 15.23 14.91
C ALA A 81 8.20 15.29 14.90
N PRO A 82 7.54 16.17 15.69
CA PRO A 82 6.09 16.35 15.62
C PRO A 82 5.70 16.76 14.19
N SER A 83 5.20 15.80 13.43
CA SER A 83 4.70 15.99 12.07
C SER A 83 3.19 15.82 12.09
N THR A 84 2.52 16.30 11.04
CA THR A 84 1.08 16.09 10.89
C THR A 84 0.74 14.59 10.91
N TYR A 85 1.60 13.73 10.36
CA TYR A 85 1.46 12.28 10.35
C TYR A 85 1.52 11.63 11.74
N GLY A 86 2.22 12.23 12.71
CA GLY A 86 2.38 11.70 14.06
C GLY A 86 1.14 11.82 14.96
N ARG A 87 -0.02 12.20 14.41
CA ARG A 87 -1.29 12.22 15.14
C ARG A 87 -1.76 10.78 15.41
N GLU A 88 -2.40 10.59 16.56
CA GLU A 88 -2.99 9.30 16.91
C GLU A 88 -4.06 8.88 15.90
N VAL A 89 -4.06 7.60 15.56
CA VAL A 89 -5.09 6.97 14.71
C VAL A 89 -6.18 6.43 15.61
N ARG A 90 -7.45 6.77 15.34
CA ARG A 90 -8.59 6.28 16.12
C ARG A 90 -9.27 5.12 15.39
N PHE A 91 -9.41 3.99 16.07
CA PHE A 91 -10.19 2.85 15.59
C PHE A 91 -11.03 2.28 16.73
N GLY A 92 -12.36 2.29 16.54
CA GLY A 92 -13.30 2.02 17.63
C GLY A 92 -13.16 3.06 18.76
N SER A 93 -13.09 2.60 20.01
CA SER A 93 -12.91 3.45 21.20
C SER A 93 -11.44 3.75 21.53
N HIS A 94 -10.49 3.23 20.75
CA HIS A 94 -9.06 3.29 21.07
C HIS A 94 -8.30 4.22 20.13
N ALA A 95 -7.21 4.78 20.64
CA ALA A 95 -6.26 5.60 19.90
C ALA A 95 -4.91 4.87 19.86
N TYR A 96 -4.27 4.88 18.70
CA TYR A 96 -3.02 4.16 18.42
C TYR A 96 -1.94 5.17 17.97
N GLY A 97 -0.73 4.99 18.48
CA GLY A 97 0.43 5.80 18.14
C GLY A 97 1.07 5.38 16.81
N SER A 98 2.10 6.12 16.39
CA SER A 98 2.85 5.85 15.15
C SER A 98 3.64 4.53 15.18
N ASP A 99 3.90 3.99 16.36
CA ASP A 99 4.52 2.68 16.60
C ASP A 99 3.60 1.50 16.25
N HIS A 100 2.28 1.74 16.17
CA HIS A 100 1.30 0.77 15.70
C HIS A 100 1.02 0.87 14.20
N MET A 101 1.69 1.76 13.48
CA MET A 101 1.39 2.08 12.09
C MET A 101 2.49 1.54 11.19
N LEU A 102 2.15 0.55 10.36
CA LEU A 102 3.07 -0.07 9.41
C LEU A 102 2.72 0.39 7.99
N VAL A 103 3.50 1.34 7.47
CA VAL A 103 3.29 1.97 6.16
C VAL A 103 3.67 1.00 5.06
N TRP A 104 2.75 0.71 4.14
CA TRP A 104 2.94 -0.24 3.04
C TRP A 104 2.80 0.37 1.65
N GLY A 105 2.26 1.59 1.57
CA GLY A 105 2.13 2.31 0.32
C GLY A 105 1.99 3.80 0.51
N GLU A 106 2.10 4.51 -0.59
CA GLU A 106 1.91 5.95 -0.65
C GLU A 106 1.34 6.37 -2.00
N THR A 107 0.72 7.54 -2.04
CA THR A 107 0.19 8.11 -3.28
C THR A 107 1.07 9.23 -3.83
N ASP A 108 0.98 9.49 -5.13
CA ASP A 108 1.61 10.66 -5.78
C ASP A 108 1.11 12.00 -5.20
N SER A 109 -0.09 11.98 -4.59
CA SER A 109 -0.70 13.09 -3.86
C SER A 109 -0.20 13.24 -2.43
N ALA A 110 0.75 12.40 -2.01
CA ALA A 110 1.36 12.34 -0.68
C ALA A 110 0.39 11.93 0.45
N ASP A 111 -0.54 11.03 0.13
CA ASP A 111 -1.25 10.23 1.14
C ASP A 111 -0.37 9.06 1.59
N VAL A 112 -0.56 8.63 2.84
CA VAL A 112 0.18 7.49 3.41
C VAL A 112 -0.80 6.36 3.67
N LEU A 113 -0.50 5.16 3.16
CA LEU A 113 -1.29 3.96 3.38
C LEU A 113 -0.55 3.03 4.34
N ALA A 114 -1.20 2.66 5.43
CA ALA A 114 -0.62 1.87 6.49
C ALA A 114 -1.61 0.82 7.01
N TRP A 115 -1.09 -0.21 7.69
CA TRP A 115 -1.91 -1.04 8.57
C TRP A 115 -1.85 -0.47 9.99
N VAL A 116 -2.97 -0.54 10.70
CA VAL A 116 -2.95 -0.46 12.17
C VAL A 116 -2.68 -1.86 12.70
N VAL A 117 -1.51 -2.08 13.28
CA VAL A 117 -1.06 -3.37 13.82
C VAL A 117 -1.82 -3.66 15.12
N LEU A 118 -2.86 -4.48 15.02
CA LEU A 118 -3.76 -4.86 16.12
C LEU A 118 -3.52 -6.31 16.53
N GLY A 119 -2.85 -6.49 17.68
CA GLY A 119 -2.58 -7.83 18.19
C GLY A 119 -1.81 -8.72 17.19
N PRO A 120 -1.80 -10.05 17.40
CA PRO A 120 -0.96 -10.96 16.64
C PRO A 120 -1.56 -11.44 15.31
N ASP A 121 -2.87 -11.26 15.06
CA ASP A 121 -3.52 -11.76 13.85
C ASP A 121 -3.59 -10.67 12.76
N PRO A 122 -2.74 -10.74 11.70
CA PRO A 122 -2.69 -9.72 10.67
C PRO A 122 -3.95 -9.66 9.81
N ALA A 123 -4.81 -10.69 9.83
CA ALA A 123 -6.10 -10.65 9.13
C ALA A 123 -7.09 -9.65 9.75
N THR A 124 -6.83 -9.19 10.98
CA THR A 124 -7.68 -8.23 11.70
C THR A 124 -7.23 -6.78 11.55
N TRP A 125 -6.05 -6.54 10.95
CA TRP A 125 -5.47 -5.22 10.87
C TRP A 125 -6.19 -4.37 9.82
N PRO A 126 -6.80 -3.24 10.21
CA PRO A 126 -7.44 -2.36 9.24
C PRO A 126 -6.38 -1.54 8.48
N VAL A 127 -6.73 -1.16 7.26
CA VAL A 127 -5.99 -0.12 6.52
C VAL A 127 -6.32 1.24 7.12
N ALA A 128 -5.30 2.03 7.43
CA ALA A 128 -5.40 3.43 7.77
C ALA A 128 -4.76 4.27 6.68
N VAL A 129 -5.45 5.33 6.26
CA VAL A 129 -4.97 6.28 5.26
C VAL A 129 -4.82 7.64 5.91
N TRP A 130 -3.63 8.23 5.80
CA TRP A 130 -3.45 9.65 6.05
C TRP A 130 -3.86 10.40 4.79
N VAL A 131 -5.01 11.05 4.84
CA VAL A 131 -5.51 11.85 3.71
C VAL A 131 -4.89 13.25 3.84
N ARG A 132 -4.01 13.60 2.91
CA ARG A 132 -3.32 14.89 2.93
C ARG A 132 -4.30 16.07 2.89
N GLY A 133 -5.34 15.97 2.06
CA GLY A 133 -6.37 17.01 1.93
C GLY A 133 -7.04 17.36 3.26
N ASP A 134 -7.34 16.35 4.07
CA ASP A 134 -8.03 16.49 5.35
C ASP A 134 -7.08 16.65 6.55
N ALA A 135 -5.79 16.37 6.34
CA ALA A 135 -4.77 16.31 7.39
C ALA A 135 -5.19 15.43 8.59
N ALA A 136 -5.76 14.27 8.29
CA ALA A 136 -6.27 13.32 9.26
C ALA A 136 -6.09 11.86 8.81
N TRP A 137 -6.01 10.97 9.80
CA TRP A 137 -6.07 9.53 9.58
C TRP A 137 -7.53 9.07 9.49
N VAL A 138 -7.85 8.28 8.46
CA VAL A 138 -9.12 7.59 8.28
C VAL A 138 -8.86 6.09 8.27
N VAL A 139 -9.65 5.32 9.02
CA VAL A 139 -9.47 3.87 9.17
C VAL A 139 -10.57 3.11 8.44
N HIS A 140 -10.17 2.14 7.63
CA HIS A 140 -11.03 1.28 6.84
C HIS A 140 -10.87 -0.17 7.32
N PRO A 141 -11.95 -0.81 7.82
CA PRO A 141 -11.89 -2.17 8.37
C PRO A 141 -11.82 -3.24 7.27
N CYS A 142 -10.74 -3.21 6.49
CA CYS A 142 -10.44 -4.15 5.41
C CYS A 142 -8.93 -4.32 5.24
N GLY A 143 -8.52 -5.42 4.58
CA GLY A 143 -7.12 -5.68 4.21
C GLY A 143 -6.68 -4.89 2.97
N THR A 144 -5.41 -5.06 2.58
CA THR A 144 -4.78 -4.32 1.47
C THR A 144 -5.46 -4.57 0.13
N ALA A 145 -5.65 -5.84 -0.23
CA ALA A 145 -6.22 -6.17 -1.54
C ALA A 145 -7.70 -5.79 -1.62
N GLU A 146 -8.42 -5.92 -0.50
CA GLU A 146 -9.80 -5.43 -0.41
C GLU A 146 -9.86 -3.91 -0.55
N PHE A 147 -9.00 -3.18 0.15
CA PHE A 147 -8.93 -1.72 0.07
C PHE A 147 -8.70 -1.24 -1.36
N LEU A 148 -7.66 -1.75 -2.03
CA LEU A 148 -7.35 -1.41 -3.43
C LEU A 148 -8.50 -1.79 -4.36
N GLY A 149 -9.08 -2.99 -4.19
CA GLY A 149 -10.22 -3.44 -5.00
C GLY A 149 -11.44 -2.53 -4.87
N LYS A 150 -11.79 -2.12 -3.65
CA LYS A 150 -12.91 -1.22 -3.37
C LYS A 150 -12.67 0.18 -3.91
N LEU A 151 -11.45 0.70 -3.78
CA LEU A 151 -11.06 2.01 -4.33
C LEU A 151 -11.25 2.02 -5.84
N LEU A 152 -10.63 1.05 -6.53
CA LEU A 152 -10.63 0.98 -7.99
C LEU A 152 -12.02 0.71 -8.57
N ARG A 153 -12.92 0.06 -7.82
CA ARG A 153 -14.33 -0.14 -8.19
C ARG A 153 -15.25 1.01 -7.78
N GLY A 154 -14.78 1.96 -6.97
CA GLY A 154 -15.59 3.06 -6.43
C GLY A 154 -16.64 2.59 -5.42
N GLU A 155 -16.28 1.62 -4.56
CA GLU A 155 -17.18 0.99 -3.58
C GLU A 155 -17.11 1.63 -2.19
N PHE A 156 -16.29 2.67 -2.00
CA PHE A 156 -16.30 3.46 -0.77
C PHE A 156 -17.39 4.56 -0.83
N PRO A 157 -18.09 4.87 0.29
CA PRO A 157 -19.06 5.96 0.33
C PRO A 157 -18.45 7.33 0.03
N GLU A 158 -17.21 7.53 0.45
CA GLU A 158 -16.38 8.72 0.20
C GLU A 158 -15.01 8.22 -0.29
N CYS A 159 -14.35 8.98 -1.18
CA CYS A 159 -13.04 8.60 -1.70
C CYS A 159 -12.03 8.48 -0.54
N PRO A 160 -11.37 7.33 -0.34
CA PRO A 160 -10.52 7.09 0.83
C PRO A 160 -9.12 7.71 0.71
N ILE A 161 -8.81 8.37 -0.41
CA ILE A 161 -7.52 9.01 -0.72
C ILE A 161 -7.77 10.40 -1.33
N SER A 162 -6.75 11.24 -1.39
CA SER A 162 -6.84 12.61 -1.92
C SER A 162 -7.08 12.65 -3.44
N ASP A 163 -6.57 11.67 -4.20
CA ASP A 163 -6.77 11.60 -5.65
C ASP A 163 -8.04 10.80 -6.02
N THR A 164 -9.01 11.49 -6.61
CA THR A 164 -10.27 10.88 -7.07
C THR A 164 -10.16 10.22 -8.44
N SER A 165 -9.05 10.39 -9.16
CA SER A 165 -8.84 9.83 -10.51
C SER A 165 -8.86 8.30 -10.55
N LEU A 166 -8.58 7.65 -9.42
CA LEU A 166 -8.55 6.19 -9.28
C LEU A 166 -9.92 5.56 -8.98
N VAL A 167 -10.96 6.38 -8.76
CA VAL A 167 -12.27 5.88 -8.34
C VAL A 167 -13.04 5.35 -9.54
N GLY A 168 -13.34 4.04 -9.54
CA GLY A 168 -14.24 3.43 -10.52
C GLY A 168 -13.64 3.26 -11.92
N ILE A 169 -12.32 3.14 -12.03
CA ILE A 169 -11.63 3.07 -13.32
C ILE A 169 -11.80 1.70 -14.00
N PRO A 170 -12.17 1.67 -15.30
CA PRO A 170 -12.37 0.42 -16.03
C PRO A 170 -11.04 -0.10 -16.56
N SER A 171 -10.43 -1.05 -15.85
CA SER A 171 -9.15 -1.73 -16.20
C SER A 171 -7.89 -0.96 -15.75
N PRO A 172 -7.73 -0.71 -14.43
CA PRO A 172 -6.52 -0.10 -13.89
C PRO A 172 -5.25 -0.86 -14.27
N ARG A 173 -4.23 -0.15 -14.69
CA ARG A 173 -2.91 -0.67 -15.02
C ARG A 173 -2.06 -0.83 -13.77
N PHE A 174 -1.26 -1.89 -13.74
CA PHE A 174 -0.20 -2.09 -12.76
C PHE A 174 1.15 -2.16 -13.47
N LEU A 175 2.13 -1.38 -13.05
CA LEU A 175 3.50 -1.45 -13.54
C LEU A 175 4.41 -1.92 -12.41
N HIS A 176 5.15 -3.00 -12.66
CA HIS A 176 6.16 -3.47 -11.73
C HIS A 176 7.36 -2.50 -11.69
N ASP A 177 7.95 -2.30 -10.52
CA ASP A 177 9.07 -1.37 -10.29
C ASP A 177 10.28 -1.65 -11.21
N ARG A 178 10.70 -2.92 -11.32
CA ARG A 178 11.74 -3.36 -12.30
C ARG A 178 11.42 -2.99 -13.74
N GLU A 179 10.16 -3.10 -14.15
CA GLU A 179 9.76 -2.77 -15.52
C GLU A 179 9.69 -1.25 -15.72
N GLU A 180 9.28 -0.50 -14.70
CA GLU A 180 9.34 0.96 -14.68
C GLU A 180 10.78 1.47 -14.83
N GLU A 181 11.72 0.92 -14.06
CA GLU A 181 13.15 1.22 -14.17
C GLU A 181 13.68 0.91 -15.59
N ARG A 182 13.37 -0.28 -16.12
CA ARG A 182 13.78 -0.68 -17.46
C ARG A 182 13.25 0.28 -18.53
N LEU A 183 11.99 0.72 -18.42
CA LEU A 183 11.38 1.66 -19.37
C LEU A 183 12.02 3.05 -19.26
N ALA A 184 12.28 3.53 -18.04
CA ALA A 184 12.94 4.80 -17.79
C ALA A 184 14.36 4.85 -18.37
N GLU A 185 15.13 3.76 -18.28
CA GLU A 185 16.45 3.65 -18.93
C GLU A 185 16.39 3.82 -20.46
N HIS A 186 15.24 3.52 -21.06
CA HIS A 186 14.99 3.69 -22.50
C HIS A 186 14.26 5.01 -22.82
N GLY A 187 14.07 5.89 -21.84
CA GLY A 187 13.36 7.16 -22.00
C GLY A 187 11.85 7.01 -22.24
N VAL A 188 11.28 5.89 -21.81
CA VAL A 188 9.84 5.63 -21.87
C VAL A 188 9.24 5.84 -20.49
N HIS A 189 8.25 6.71 -20.39
CA HIS A 189 7.56 7.03 -19.14
C HIS A 189 6.07 6.68 -19.29
N PRO A 190 5.63 5.47 -18.89
CA PRO A 190 4.27 4.95 -19.14
C PRO A 190 3.12 5.75 -18.52
N TRP A 191 3.46 6.61 -17.56
CA TRP A 191 2.55 7.44 -16.79
C TRP A 191 2.54 8.90 -17.23
N ASP A 192 3.45 9.30 -18.12
CA ASP A 192 3.35 10.62 -18.75
C ASP A 192 2.10 10.61 -19.62
N GLU A 193 1.22 11.60 -19.42
CA GLU A 193 0.08 11.81 -20.32
C GLU A 193 0.61 12.21 -21.71
N ASP A 194 0.02 11.66 -22.78
CA ASP A 194 0.19 12.18 -24.14
C ASP A 194 -0.34 13.62 -24.27
#